data_AF-A0A926BK86-F1
#
_entry.id   AF-A0A926BK86-F1
#
_cell.length_a   1.000
_cell.length_b   1.000
_cell.length_c   1.000
_cell.angle_alpha   90.00
_cell.angle_beta   90.00
_cell.angle_gamma   90.00
#
_symmetry.space_group_name_H-M   'P 1'
#
loop_
_entity.id
_entity.type
_entity.pdbx_description
1 polymer ?
#
loop_
_entity_poly.entity_id
_entity_poly.type
_entity_poly.pdbx_seq_one_letter_code
_entity_poly.pdbx_strand_id
1 'polypeptide(L)'
;MPIYDANRLAAVFLDTSPLSLVTQRRGKSVEADECQTWASALTQNTIAIVVPEVADYELRRELIRLRKTTAIARLDAFPALIGEYLPLDTDTVREAARLWANVRQQGIPTASDDALDGDALIAAQVFVWCAMTGTPLSFVAVATSNPAHLIRFADAGGTTLQAARWQDITL
;
A
#
# COMPACT_ATOMS: atom_id res chain seq x y z
N MET A 1 -5.59 -6.85 -20.08
CA MET A 1 -4.81 -6.89 -18.83
C MET A 1 -3.63 -5.97 -19.00
N PRO A 2 -3.38 -4.99 -18.12
CA PRO A 2 -2.10 -4.31 -18.15
C PRO A 2 -1.05 -5.37 -17.84
N ILE A 3 -0.11 -5.53 -18.76
CA ILE A 3 1.08 -6.34 -18.53
C ILE A 3 1.95 -5.45 -17.62
N TYR A 4 1.97 -5.76 -16.32
CA TYR A 4 2.96 -5.15 -15.42
C TYR A 4 4.33 -5.65 -15.88
N ASP A 5 5.12 -4.80 -16.53
CA ASP A 5 6.51 -5.12 -16.77
C ASP A 5 7.24 -4.98 -15.43
N ALA A 6 7.23 -6.07 -14.66
CA ALA A 6 7.89 -6.23 -13.38
C ALA A 6 9.33 -5.67 -13.36
N ASN A 7 10.00 -5.70 -14.51
CA ASN A 7 11.37 -5.20 -14.71
C ASN A 7 11.52 -3.67 -14.58
N ARG A 8 10.45 -2.93 -14.26
CA ARG A 8 10.47 -1.46 -14.11
C ARG A 8 9.97 -0.95 -12.77
N LEU A 9 9.52 -1.82 -11.87
CA LEU A 9 9.08 -1.34 -10.56
C LEU A 9 10.26 -0.78 -9.78
N ALA A 10 10.05 0.37 -9.15
CA ALA A 10 10.98 0.99 -8.21
C ALA A 10 10.48 0.81 -6.76
N ALA A 11 9.16 0.80 -6.56
CA ALA A 11 8.55 0.63 -5.25
C ALA A 11 7.21 -0.11 -5.30
N VAL A 12 6.91 -0.86 -4.24
CA VAL A 12 5.60 -1.46 -3.97
C VAL A 12 5.12 -1.00 -2.60
N PHE A 13 3.93 -0.39 -2.57
CA PHE A 13 3.26 0.05 -1.35
C PHE A 13 2.35 -1.08 -0.84
N LEU A 14 2.40 -1.36 0.46
CA LEU A 14 1.58 -2.41 1.06
C LEU A 14 0.31 -1.83 1.68
N ASP A 15 -0.84 -2.19 1.14
CA ASP A 15 -2.12 -2.05 1.84
C ASP A 15 -2.19 -3.02 3.04
N THR A 16 -3.18 -2.84 3.91
CA THR A 16 -3.37 -3.54 5.18
C THR A 16 -3.35 -5.07 5.05
N SER A 17 -3.93 -5.62 3.97
CA SER A 17 -4.01 -7.08 3.77
C SER A 17 -2.64 -7.71 3.46
N PRO A 18 -1.89 -7.30 2.41
CA PRO A 18 -0.52 -7.77 2.21
C PRO A 18 0.41 -7.45 3.37
N LEU A 19 0.28 -6.28 4.00
CA LEU A 19 1.05 -5.92 5.20
C LEU A 19 0.83 -6.94 6.34
N SER A 20 -0.41 -7.38 6.55
CA SER A 20 -0.74 -8.40 7.54
C SER A 20 -0.09 -9.76 7.23
N LEU A 21 0.02 -10.14 5.95
CA LEU A 21 0.64 -11.41 5.53
C LEU A 21 2.17 -11.38 5.70
N VAL A 22 2.84 -10.33 5.20
CA VAL A 22 4.31 -10.22 5.28
C VAL A 22 4.81 -10.10 6.71
N THR A 23 4.02 -9.47 7.58
CA THR A 23 4.37 -9.36 9.00
C THR A 23 3.97 -10.59 9.80
N GLN A 24 3.22 -11.54 9.24
CA GLN A 24 2.73 -12.74 9.93
C GLN A 24 3.88 -13.65 10.44
N ARG A 25 3.62 -14.46 11.48
CA ARG A 25 4.58 -15.47 11.96
C ARG A 25 4.77 -16.51 10.84
N ARG A 26 6.03 -16.80 10.49
CA ARG A 26 6.41 -17.89 9.57
C ARG A 26 5.79 -19.23 9.97
N GLY A 27 5.34 -19.99 8.98
CA GLY A 27 4.70 -21.30 9.15
C GLY A 27 3.26 -21.24 9.65
N LYS A 28 2.67 -20.04 9.78
CA LYS A 28 1.27 -19.91 10.23
C LYS A 28 0.27 -20.21 9.11
N SER A 29 0.59 -19.86 7.87
CA SER A 29 -0.19 -20.23 6.68
C SER A 29 0.70 -20.23 5.44
N VAL A 30 0.38 -21.10 4.48
CA VAL A 30 1.08 -21.18 3.19
C VAL A 30 1.08 -19.83 2.49
N GLU A 31 -0.08 -19.15 2.42
CA GLU A 31 -0.20 -17.84 1.81
C GLU A 31 0.71 -16.77 2.44
N ALA A 32 0.88 -16.79 3.76
CA ALA A 32 1.77 -15.84 4.42
C ALA A 32 3.25 -16.14 4.13
N ASP A 33 3.62 -17.41 4.10
CA ASP A 33 5.00 -17.81 3.76
C ASP A 33 5.33 -17.49 2.30
N GLU A 34 4.38 -17.67 1.38
CA GLU A 34 4.49 -17.25 -0.02
C GLU A 34 4.59 -15.73 -0.15
N CYS A 35 3.76 -14.96 0.55
CA CYS A 35 3.81 -13.51 0.54
C CYS A 35 5.13 -12.97 1.11
N GLN A 36 5.70 -13.62 2.14
CA GLN A 36 7.03 -13.28 2.66
C GLN A 36 8.16 -13.61 1.68
N THR A 37 8.02 -14.71 0.93
CA THR A 37 8.95 -15.06 -0.14
C THR A 37 8.90 -14.03 -1.26
N TRP A 38 7.70 -13.61 -1.66
CA TRP A 38 7.48 -12.52 -2.62
C TRP A 38 8.11 -11.19 -2.14
N ALA A 39 7.87 -10.79 -0.89
CA ALA A 39 8.49 -9.59 -0.32
C ALA A 39 10.03 -9.67 -0.32
N SER A 40 10.59 -10.83 0.00
CA SER A 40 12.04 -11.04 -0.07
C SER A 40 12.56 -10.87 -1.51
N ALA A 41 11.84 -11.42 -2.49
CA ALA A 41 12.19 -11.30 -3.89
C ALA A 41 12.13 -9.84 -4.41
N LEU A 42 11.20 -9.01 -3.93
CA LEU A 42 11.16 -7.58 -4.25
C LEU A 42 12.49 -6.90 -3.88
N THR A 43 12.92 -7.11 -2.63
CA THR A 43 14.17 -6.50 -2.15
C THR A 43 15.41 -7.03 -2.86
N GLN A 44 15.44 -8.32 -3.23
CA GLN A 44 16.52 -8.91 -4.03
C GLN A 44 16.62 -8.30 -5.43
N ASN A 45 15.49 -7.84 -5.97
CA ASN A 45 15.43 -7.11 -7.24
C ASN A 45 15.50 -5.59 -7.07
N THR A 46 15.92 -5.09 -5.90
CA THR A 46 16.08 -3.64 -5.61
C THR A 46 14.76 -2.85 -5.72
N ILE A 47 13.62 -3.51 -5.54
CA ILE A 47 12.31 -2.85 -5.47
C ILE A 47 12.04 -2.52 -4.00
N ALA A 48 11.83 -1.24 -3.71
CA ALA A 48 11.52 -0.78 -2.36
C ALA A 48 10.14 -1.30 -1.92
N ILE A 49 10.03 -1.70 -0.65
CA ILE A 49 8.74 -2.01 -0.03
C ILE A 49 8.39 -0.85 0.88
N VAL A 50 7.27 -0.17 0.61
CA VAL A 50 6.83 0.99 1.39
C VAL A 50 5.61 0.60 2.23
N VAL A 51 5.61 0.97 3.50
CA VAL A 51 4.51 0.79 4.45
C VAL A 51 3.84 2.15 4.66
N PRO A 52 2.66 2.38 4.06
CA PRO A 52 1.85 3.56 4.35
C PRO A 52 1.46 3.56 5.84
N GLU A 53 1.66 4.68 6.54
CA GLU A 53 1.23 4.84 7.94
C GLU A 53 -0.27 4.52 8.15
N VAL A 54 -1.12 4.78 7.16
CA VAL A 54 -2.55 4.42 7.25
C VAL A 54 -2.77 2.91 7.29
N ALA A 55 -2.04 2.14 6.47
CA ALA A 55 -2.11 0.68 6.49
C ALA A 55 -1.55 0.10 7.79
N ASP A 56 -0.45 0.68 8.31
CA ASP A 56 0.05 0.33 9.65
C ASP A 56 -1.00 0.62 10.72
N TYR A 57 -1.61 1.81 10.72
CA TYR A 57 -2.65 2.19 11.68
C TYR A 57 -3.84 1.20 11.67
N GLU A 58 -4.34 0.84 10.48
CA GLU A 58 -5.46 -0.09 10.34
C GLU A 58 -5.15 -1.49 10.85
N LEU A 59 -3.97 -2.02 10.53
CA LEU A 59 -3.53 -3.30 11.05
C LEU A 59 -3.29 -3.22 12.56
N ARG A 60 -2.55 -2.21 13.00
CA ARG A 60 -2.13 -1.99 14.40
C ARG A 60 -3.33 -1.85 15.32
N ARG A 61 -4.36 -1.06 14.95
CA ARG A 61 -5.55 -0.88 15.80
C ARG A 61 -6.28 -2.21 16.04
N GLU A 62 -6.33 -3.08 15.03
CA GLU A 62 -6.97 -4.39 15.15
C GLU A 62 -6.13 -5.37 15.98
N LEU A 63 -4.81 -5.36 15.79
CA LEU A 63 -3.89 -6.15 16.63
C LEU A 63 -3.95 -5.72 18.11
N ILE A 64 -4.07 -4.42 18.39
CA ILE A 64 -4.26 -3.88 19.74
C ILE A 64 -5.61 -4.35 20.30
N ARG A 65 -6.71 -4.21 19.55
CA ARG A 65 -8.05 -4.66 19.95
C ARG A 65 -8.06 -6.15 20.33
N LEU A 66 -7.33 -6.97 19.57
CA LEU A 66 -7.17 -8.41 19.78
C LEU A 66 -6.04 -8.78 20.77
N ARG A 67 -5.36 -7.80 21.37
CA ARG A 67 -4.24 -7.97 22.33
C ARG A 67 -3.09 -8.83 21.79
N LYS A 68 -2.76 -8.72 20.51
CA LYS A 68 -1.73 -9.51 19.82
C LYS A 68 -0.35 -8.86 19.93
N THR A 69 0.20 -8.76 21.14
CA THR A 69 1.50 -8.09 21.41
C THR A 69 2.65 -8.61 20.54
N THR A 70 2.75 -9.92 20.33
CA THR A 70 3.80 -10.53 19.49
C THR A 70 3.59 -10.27 17.98
N ALA A 71 2.39 -9.89 17.56
CA ALA A 71 2.14 -9.46 16.19
C ALA A 71 2.52 -7.98 16.00
N ILE A 72 2.21 -7.14 16.99
CA ILE A 72 2.63 -5.73 17.01
C ILE A 72 4.16 -5.63 16.95
N ALA A 73 4.88 -6.42 17.77
CA ALA A 73 6.34 -6.42 17.72
C ALA A 73 6.94 -6.82 16.36
N ARG A 74 6.25 -7.68 15.59
CA ARG A 74 6.66 -8.03 14.21
C ARG A 74 6.38 -6.91 13.23
N LEU A 75 5.23 -6.24 13.38
CA LEU A 75 4.87 -5.07 12.60
C LEU A 75 5.86 -3.92 12.83
N ASP A 76 6.23 -3.65 14.09
CA ASP A 76 7.21 -2.62 14.47
C ASP A 76 8.61 -2.89 13.88
N ALA A 77 9.03 -4.16 13.85
CA ALA A 77 10.34 -4.54 13.32
C ALA A 77 10.38 -4.57 11.78
N PHE A 78 9.24 -4.68 11.10
CA PHE A 78 9.19 -4.95 9.67
C PHE A 78 9.86 -3.90 8.79
N PRO A 79 9.61 -2.58 8.98
CA PRO A 79 10.31 -1.55 8.20
C PRO A 79 11.84 -1.68 8.34
N ALA A 80 12.36 -1.78 9.56
CA ALA A 80 13.81 -1.89 9.78
C ALA A 80 14.46 -3.14 9.15
N LEU A 81 13.68 -4.18 8.83
CA LEU A 81 14.19 -5.41 8.22
C LEU A 81 14.27 -5.30 6.69
N ILE A 82 13.17 -4.96 6.03
CA ILE A 82 13.05 -5.02 4.56
C ILE A 82 12.11 -3.96 3.97
N GLY A 83 11.71 -2.94 4.72
CA GLY A 83 10.74 -1.95 4.25
C GLY A 83 11.06 -0.50 4.63
N GLU A 84 10.27 0.43 4.12
CA GLU A 84 10.35 1.85 4.42
C GLU A 84 9.01 2.26 5.04
N TYR A 85 9.04 2.82 6.25
CA TYR A 85 7.83 3.38 6.86
C TYR A 85 7.60 4.79 6.33
N LEU A 86 6.44 5.03 5.72
CA LEU A 86 6.08 6.34 5.17
C LEU A 86 5.12 7.06 6.12
N PRO A 87 5.58 8.07 6.88
CA PRO A 87 4.72 8.82 7.77
C PRO A 87 3.71 9.67 7.00
N LEU A 88 2.57 9.93 7.63
CA LEU A 88 1.59 10.92 7.19
C LEU A 88 2.11 12.33 7.45
N ASP A 89 2.00 13.18 6.45
CA ASP A 89 2.23 14.61 6.57
C ASP A 89 1.00 15.43 6.14
N THR A 90 1.10 16.73 6.30
CA THR A 90 0.00 17.65 5.98
C THR A 90 -0.34 17.63 4.48
N ASP A 91 0.65 17.48 3.62
CA ASP A 91 0.44 17.52 2.18
C ASP A 91 -0.28 16.25 1.69
N THR A 92 0.07 15.10 2.28
CA THR A 92 -0.64 13.84 2.08
C THR A 92 -2.11 13.94 2.48
N VAL A 93 -2.41 14.48 3.67
CA VAL A 93 -3.80 14.57 4.13
C VAL A 93 -4.63 15.51 3.24
N ARG A 94 -4.03 16.60 2.77
CA ARG A 94 -4.68 17.54 1.82
C ARG A 94 -4.92 16.88 0.47
N GLU A 95 -3.95 16.13 -0.03
CA GLU A 95 -4.08 15.40 -1.30
C GLU A 95 -5.14 14.30 -1.21
N ALA A 96 -5.21 13.57 -0.09
CA ALA A 96 -6.26 12.58 0.15
C ALA A 96 -7.66 13.20 0.13
N ALA A 97 -7.84 14.38 0.74
CA ALA A 97 -9.09 15.11 0.70
C ALA A 97 -9.49 15.53 -0.73
N ARG A 98 -8.51 15.96 -1.55
CA ARG A 98 -8.72 16.28 -2.97
C ARG A 98 -9.17 15.04 -3.75
N LEU A 99 -8.46 13.92 -3.58
CA LEU A 99 -8.76 12.64 -4.23
C LEU A 99 -10.15 12.12 -3.87
N TRP A 100 -10.48 12.11 -2.58
CA TRP A 100 -11.80 11.72 -2.07
C TRP A 100 -12.94 12.54 -2.68
N ALA A 101 -12.76 13.86 -2.75
CA ALA A 101 -13.76 14.75 -3.34
C ALA A 101 -13.92 14.50 -4.85
N ASN A 102 -12.81 14.26 -5.55
CA ASN A 102 -12.81 14.05 -7.00
C ASN A 102 -13.57 12.78 -7.42
N VAL A 103 -13.32 11.64 -6.77
CA VAL A 103 -14.01 10.37 -7.09
C VAL A 103 -15.51 10.45 -6.80
N ARG A 104 -15.91 11.24 -5.79
CA ARG A 104 -17.32 11.49 -5.46
C ARG A 104 -18.02 12.39 -6.45
N GLN A 105 -17.38 13.47 -6.88
CA GLN A 105 -17.90 14.35 -7.94
C GLN A 105 -18.13 13.60 -9.25
N GLN A 106 -17.37 12.52 -9.49
CA GLN A 106 -17.51 11.64 -10.64
C GLN A 106 -18.55 10.51 -10.43
N GLY A 107 -19.15 10.39 -9.25
CA GLY A 107 -20.15 9.35 -8.95
C GLY A 107 -19.57 7.94 -8.73
N ILE A 108 -18.29 7.82 -8.40
CA ILE A 108 -17.59 6.53 -8.21
C ILE A 108 -16.93 6.39 -6.81
N PRO A 109 -17.67 6.62 -5.71
CA PRO A 109 -17.11 6.62 -4.36
C PRO A 109 -16.50 5.27 -3.95
N THR A 110 -15.36 5.31 -3.26
CA THR A 110 -14.56 4.16 -2.76
C THR A 110 -14.91 3.73 -1.34
N ALA A 111 -15.46 4.65 -0.54
CA ALA A 111 -15.96 4.39 0.82
C ALA A 111 -17.38 4.95 0.99
N SER A 112 -18.10 4.56 2.06
CA SER A 112 -19.36 5.18 2.43
C SER A 112 -19.17 6.64 2.89
N ASP A 113 -20.26 7.42 2.93
CA ASP A 113 -20.18 8.85 3.27
C ASP A 113 -19.79 9.14 4.73
N ASP A 114 -20.00 8.16 5.61
CA ASP A 114 -19.64 8.20 7.02
C ASP A 114 -18.26 7.60 7.32
N ALA A 115 -17.58 7.02 6.33
CA ALA A 115 -16.27 6.39 6.50
C ALA A 115 -15.13 7.32 6.12
N LEU A 116 -14.05 7.30 6.91
CA LEU A 116 -12.75 7.80 6.47
C LEU A 116 -12.23 6.87 5.37
N ASP A 117 -11.94 7.44 4.20
CA ASP A 117 -11.53 6.69 3.02
C ASP A 117 -10.03 6.38 3.08
N GLY A 118 -9.69 5.20 3.62
CA GLY A 118 -8.31 4.73 3.72
C GLY A 118 -7.62 4.58 2.37
N ASP A 119 -8.36 4.18 1.33
CA ASP A 119 -7.85 4.03 -0.03
C ASP A 119 -7.38 5.40 -0.58
N ALA A 120 -8.13 6.48 -0.32
CA ALA A 120 -7.74 7.83 -0.71
C ALA A 120 -6.45 8.30 -0.01
N LEU A 121 -6.26 7.95 1.26
CA LEU A 121 -5.03 8.28 1.99
C LEU A 121 -3.83 7.48 1.49
N ILE A 122 -3.99 6.18 1.22
CA ILE A 122 -2.93 5.35 0.63
C ILE A 122 -2.54 5.89 -0.74
N ALA A 123 -3.51 6.22 -1.61
CA ALA A 123 -3.26 6.82 -2.91
C ALA A 123 -2.50 8.16 -2.80
N ALA A 124 -2.89 9.01 -1.83
CA ALA A 124 -2.19 10.26 -1.58
C ALA A 124 -0.75 10.04 -1.12
N GLN A 125 -0.49 9.07 -0.24
CA GLN A 125 0.87 8.73 0.19
C GLN A 125 1.74 8.27 -0.99
N VAL A 126 1.18 7.49 -1.92
CA VAL A 126 1.88 7.11 -3.15
C VAL A 126 2.24 8.35 -3.99
N PHE A 127 1.28 9.23 -4.23
CA PHE A 127 1.51 10.41 -5.09
C PHE A 127 2.50 11.40 -4.48
N VAL A 128 2.37 11.69 -3.19
CA VAL A 128 3.31 12.57 -2.46
C VAL A 128 4.72 11.96 -2.46
N TRP A 129 4.85 10.65 -2.20
CA TRP A 129 6.14 9.97 -2.24
C TRP A 129 6.77 9.99 -3.65
N CYS A 130 5.99 9.76 -4.70
CA CYS A 130 6.47 9.88 -6.09
C CYS A 130 6.99 11.29 -6.39
N ALA A 131 6.25 12.32 -5.97
CA ALA A 131 6.64 13.72 -6.16
C ALA A 131 7.93 14.06 -5.37
N MET A 132 8.06 13.58 -4.13
CA MET A 132 9.23 13.81 -3.29
C MET A 132 10.49 13.11 -3.81
N THR A 133 10.36 11.89 -4.32
CA THR A 133 11.50 11.07 -4.78
C THR A 133 11.83 11.31 -6.25
N GLY A 134 10.93 11.93 -7.01
CA GLY A 134 11.02 12.02 -8.48
C GLY A 134 10.77 10.69 -9.19
N THR A 135 10.26 9.68 -8.48
CA THR A 135 9.94 8.37 -9.07
C THR A 135 8.69 8.48 -9.92
N PRO A 136 8.71 8.04 -11.20
CA PRO A 136 7.51 8.02 -12.02
C PRO A 136 6.43 7.11 -11.41
N LEU A 137 5.18 7.56 -11.39
CA LEU A 137 4.04 6.77 -10.90
C LEU A 137 3.89 5.44 -11.66
N SER A 138 4.31 5.39 -12.93
CA SER A 138 4.32 4.17 -13.73
C SER A 138 5.29 3.09 -13.20
N PHE A 139 6.21 3.44 -12.30
CA PHE A 139 7.18 2.53 -11.67
C PHE A 139 6.77 2.15 -10.25
N VAL A 140 5.56 2.53 -9.82
CA VAL A 140 5.05 2.26 -8.47
C VAL A 140 3.75 1.47 -8.56
N ALA A 141 3.60 0.48 -7.68
CA ALA A 141 2.36 -0.28 -7.54
C ALA A 141 1.91 -0.37 -6.07
N VAL A 142 0.60 -0.49 -5.85
CA VAL A 142 0.04 -0.84 -4.53
C VAL A 142 -0.38 -2.30 -4.53
N ALA A 143 0.17 -3.07 -3.59
CA ALA A 143 -0.30 -4.42 -3.29
C ALA A 143 -1.51 -4.33 -2.37
N THR A 144 -2.67 -4.83 -2.81
CA THR A 144 -3.94 -4.81 -2.05
C THR A 144 -4.78 -6.06 -2.33
N SER A 145 -5.71 -6.40 -1.43
CA SER A 145 -6.76 -7.38 -1.72
C SER A 145 -7.88 -6.83 -2.62
N ASN A 146 -8.03 -5.50 -2.74
CA ASN A 146 -9.10 -4.85 -3.49
C ASN A 146 -8.61 -3.79 -4.49
N PRO A 147 -7.96 -4.19 -5.60
CA PRO A 147 -7.43 -3.24 -6.59
C PRO A 147 -8.48 -2.29 -7.17
N ALA A 148 -9.74 -2.72 -7.26
CA ALA A 148 -10.83 -1.96 -7.87
C ALA A 148 -11.17 -0.64 -7.16
N HIS A 149 -10.75 -0.48 -5.90
CA HIS A 149 -10.87 0.79 -5.18
C HIS A 149 -9.73 1.74 -5.53
N LEU A 150 -8.49 1.27 -5.44
CA LEU A 150 -7.30 2.09 -5.63
C LEU A 150 -7.12 2.60 -7.06
N ILE A 151 -7.50 1.80 -8.08
CA ILE A 151 -7.40 2.23 -9.50
C ILE A 151 -8.37 3.36 -9.87
N ARG A 152 -9.21 3.84 -8.94
CA ARG A 152 -10.09 4.99 -9.18
C ARG A 152 -9.38 6.33 -8.96
N PHE A 153 -8.22 6.31 -8.30
CA PHE A 153 -7.44 7.50 -8.02
C PHE A 153 -6.43 7.78 -9.13
N ALA A 154 -6.32 9.04 -9.51
CA ALA A 154 -5.34 9.53 -10.46
C ALA A 154 -4.60 10.74 -9.89
N ASP A 155 -3.33 10.89 -10.29
CA ASP A 155 -2.53 12.05 -9.95
C ASP A 155 -3.10 13.33 -10.61
N ALA A 156 -2.48 14.49 -10.34
CA ALA A 156 -2.90 15.75 -10.93
C ALA A 156 -2.77 15.80 -12.47
N GLY A 157 -1.92 14.93 -13.06
CA GLY A 157 -1.73 14.78 -14.50
C GLY A 157 -2.71 13.81 -15.17
N GLY A 158 -3.57 13.14 -14.40
CA GLY A 158 -4.52 12.14 -14.88
C GLY A 158 -3.95 10.73 -15.00
N THR A 159 -2.74 10.49 -14.50
CA THR A 159 -2.15 9.14 -14.46
C THR A 159 -2.79 8.34 -13.33
N THR A 160 -3.43 7.23 -13.68
CA THR A 160 -4.10 6.33 -12.72
C THR A 160 -3.09 5.55 -11.88
N LEU A 161 -3.39 5.39 -10.60
CA LEU A 161 -2.64 4.55 -9.67
C LEU A 161 -2.66 3.08 -10.11
N GLN A 162 -1.51 2.43 -10.08
CA GLN A 162 -1.41 0.99 -10.31
C GLN A 162 -1.66 0.25 -9.00
N ALA A 163 -2.60 -0.70 -9.02
CA ALA A 163 -2.88 -1.56 -7.88
C ALA A 163 -3.18 -2.98 -8.36
N ALA A 164 -2.71 -3.96 -7.60
CA ALA A 164 -2.88 -5.37 -7.90
C ALA A 164 -2.86 -6.20 -6.61
N ARG A 165 -3.29 -7.45 -6.68
CA ARG A 165 -2.99 -8.40 -5.61
C ARG A 165 -1.50 -8.70 -5.62
N TRP A 166 -0.92 -8.99 -4.45
CA TRP A 166 0.52 -9.25 -4.36
C TRP A 166 0.94 -10.44 -5.24
N GLN A 167 0.08 -11.44 -5.41
CA GLN A 167 0.31 -12.60 -6.30
C GLN A 167 0.42 -12.21 -7.78
N ASP A 168 -0.21 -11.09 -8.17
CA ASP A 168 -0.23 -10.61 -9.56
C ASP A 168 0.95 -9.66 -9.86
N ILE A 169 1.72 -9.26 -8.83
CA ILE A 169 2.95 -8.46 -8.97
C ILE A 169 4.11 -9.44 -9.11
N THR A 170 4.34 -9.91 -10.34
CA THR A 170 5.43 -10.84 -10.67
C THR A 170 6.79 -10.13 -10.65
N LEU A 171 7.89 -10.89 -10.56
CA LEU A 171 9.28 -10.43 -10.57
C LEU A 171 10.10 -11.18 -11.61
#